data_AF-A0A3D3EBP5-F1
#
_entry.id   AF-A0A3D3EBP5-F1
#
_cell.length_a   1.000
_cell.length_b   1.000
_cell.length_c   1.000
_cell.angle_alpha   90.00
_cell.angle_beta   90.00
_cell.angle_gamma   90.00
#
_symmetry.space_group_name_H-M   'P 1'
#
loop_
_entity.id
_entity.type
_entity.pdbx_description
1 polymer ?
#
loop_
_entity_poly.entity_id
_entity_poly.type
_entity_poly.pdbx_seq_one_letter_code
_entity_poly.pdbx_strand_id
1 'polypeptide(L)' 'MDFGLTEEQRLLVSTIRAFVRDELKPLEEQVERDGRLDDTIADDIRRRSQALGLYAVNIP' A
#
# COMPACT_ATOMS: atom_id res chain seq x y z
N MET A 1 20.76 19.48 13.47
CA MET A 1 19.43 19.23 12.88
C MET A 1 19.21 17.73 12.99
N ASP A 2 18.10 17.31 13.61
CA ASP A 2 17.72 15.90 13.68
C ASP A 2 16.87 15.59 12.44
N PHE A 3 17.28 14.58 11.67
CA PHE A 3 16.63 14.14 10.44
C PHE A 3 15.90 12.80 10.62
N GLY A 4 15.82 12.29 11.85
CA GLY A 4 15.12 11.07 12.17
C GLY A 4 13.61 11.20 11.96
N LEU A 5 12.98 10.12 11.50
CA LEU A 5 11.53 10.01 11.51
C LEU A 5 11.01 10.07 12.94
N THR A 6 9.86 10.74 13.14
CA THR A 6 9.09 10.65 14.39
C THR A 6 8.54 9.24 14.56
N GLU A 7 8.13 8.88 15.77
CA GLU A 7 7.56 7.56 16.03
C GLU A 7 6.30 7.29 15.21
N GLU A 8 5.43 8.30 15.08
CA GLU A 8 4.25 8.25 14.22
C GLU A 8 4.62 7.98 12.75
N GLN A 9 5.63 8.68 12.23
CA GLN A 9 6.11 8.47 10.87
C GLN A 9 6.69 7.05 10.68
N ARG A 10 7.39 6.50 11.69
CA ARG A 10 7.89 5.12 11.63
C ARG A 10 6.76 4.11 11.59
N LEU A 11 5.72 4.30 12.41
CA LEU A 11 4.53 3.44 12.43
C LEU A 11 3.81 3.50 11.08
N LEU A 12 3.61 4.68 10.51
CA LEU A 12 3.02 4.85 9.18
C LEU A 12 3.85 4.11 8.11
N VAL A 13 5.17 4.32 8.09
CA VAL A 13 6.08 3.64 7.14
C VAL A 13 6.03 2.12 7.31
N SER A 14 5.98 1.61 8.55
CA SER A 14 5.88 0.17 8.79
C SER A 14 4.58 -0.42 8.26
N THR A 15 3.46 0.29 8.43
CA THR A 15 2.13 -0.12 7.95
C THR A 15 2.09 -0.16 6.43
N ILE A 16 2.63 0.87 5.77
CA ILE A 16 2.73 0.92 4.30
C ILE A 16 3.62 -0.22 3.78
N ARG A 17 4.78 -0.47 4.40
CA ARG A 17 5.69 -1.54 3.98
C ARG A 17 5.05 -2.92 4.12
N ALA A 18 4.31 -3.16 5.20
CA ALA A 18 3.57 -4.41 5.37
C ALA A 18 2.51 -4.58 4.28
N PHE A 19 1.70 -3.54 4.03
CA PHE A 19 0.69 -3.58 2.97
C PHE A 19 1.29 -3.86 1.59
N VAL A 20 2.38 -3.19 1.22
CA VAL A 20 3.07 -3.44 -0.05
C VAL A 20 3.55 -4.88 -0.15
N ARG A 21 4.20 -5.40 0.90
CA ARG A 21 4.74 -6.76 0.92
C ARG A 21 3.65 -7.82 0.84
N ASP A 22 2.56 -7.64 1.57
CA ASP A 22 1.55 -8.68 1.77
C ASP A 22 0.46 -8.63 0.68
N GLU A 23 0.15 -7.44 0.14
CA GLU A 23 -0.96 -7.25 -0.80
C GLU A 23 -0.50 -6.97 -2.23
N LEU A 24 0.57 -6.18 -2.43
CA LEU A 24 0.97 -5.73 -3.77
C LEU A 24 2.05 -6.59 -4.40
N LYS A 25 3.10 -6.95 -3.65
CA LYS A 25 4.21 -7.77 -4.15
C LYS A 25 3.79 -9.11 -4.75
N PRO A 26 2.83 -9.87 -4.16
CA PRO A 26 2.41 -11.14 -4.74
C PRO A 26 1.79 -11.01 -6.14
N LEU A 27 1.35 -9.81 -6.53
CA LEU A 27 0.68 -9.55 -7.79
C LEU A 27 1.65 -9.09 -8.89
N GLU A 28 2.89 -8.75 -8.55
CA GLU A 28 3.89 -8.20 -9.49
C GLU A 28 4.06 -9.11 -10.72
N GLU A 29 4.26 -10.42 -10.50
CA GLU A 29 4.48 -11.38 -11.60
C GLU A 29 3.24 -11.53 -12.51
N GLN A 30 2.05 -11.58 -11.93
CA GLN A 30 0.81 -11.69 -12.70
C GLN A 30 0.57 -10.43 -13.53
N VAL A 31 0.76 -9.25 -12.95
CA VAL A 31 0.60 -7.97 -13.65
C VAL A 31 1.62 -7.83 -14.78
N GLU A 32 2.87 -8.22 -14.54
CA GLU A 32 3.92 -8.19 -15.56
C GLU A 32 3.59 -9.12 -16.74
N ARG A 33 3.09 -10.33 -16.44
CA ARG A 33 2.71 -11.32 -17.47
C ARG A 33 1.49 -10.89 -18.27
N ASP A 34 0.46 -10.37 -17.60
CA ASP A 34 -0.84 -10.07 -18.20
C ASP A 34 -0.90 -8.66 -18.79
N GLY A 35 0.06 -7.80 -18.42
CA GLY A 35 0.12 -6.39 -18.80
C GLY A 35 -0.94 -5.51 -18.13
N ARG A 36 -1.67 -6.05 -17.15
CA ARG A 36 -2.76 -5.36 -16.44
C ARG A 36 -3.01 -6.00 -15.07
N LEU A 37 -3.55 -5.19 -14.17
CA LEU A 37 -4.14 -5.66 -12.92
C LEU A 37 -5.62 -5.98 -13.17
N ASP A 38 -6.09 -7.11 -12.65
CA ASP A 38 -7.51 -7.47 -12.71
C ASP A 38 -8.35 -6.50 -11.85
N ASP A 39 -9.48 -6.05 -12.40
CA ASP A 39 -10.34 -5.05 -11.75
C ASP A 39 -10.88 -5.52 -10.40
N THR A 40 -11.18 -6.81 -10.25
CA THR A 40 -11.70 -7.36 -8.98
C THR A 40 -10.63 -7.35 -7.89
N ILE A 41 -9.37 -7.61 -8.29
CA ILE A 41 -8.21 -7.52 -7.39
C ILE A 41 -7.94 -6.05 -7.02
N ALA A 42 -8.02 -5.14 -7.99
CA ALA A 42 -7.86 -3.70 -7.76
C ALA A 42 -8.90 -3.17 -6.75
N ASP A 43 -10.15 -3.60 -6.86
CA ASP A 43 -11.22 -3.22 -5.93
C ASP A 43 -11.00 -3.77 -4.51
N ASP A 44 -10.47 -4.99 -4.38
CA ASP A 44 -10.15 -5.59 -3.09
C ASP A 44 -8.99 -4.84 -2.39
N ILE A 45 -7.90 -4.57 -3.12
CA ILE A 45 -6.77 -3.76 -2.63
C ILE A 45 -7.24 -2.37 -2.20
N ARG A 46 -8.09 -1.72 -3.01
CA ARG A 46 -8.65 -0.41 -2.69
C ARG A 46 -9.44 -0.46 -1.39
N ARG A 47 -10.33 -1.43 -1.21
CA ARG A 47 -11.10 -1.60 0.03
C ARG A 47 -10.18 -1.84 1.24
N ARG A 48 -9.15 -2.68 1.11
CA ARG A 48 -8.20 -2.94 2.21
C ARG A 48 -7.38 -1.70 2.56
N SER A 49 -6.90 -0.96 1.56
CA SER A 49 -6.16 0.29 1.80
C SER A 49 -7.02 1.37 2.47
N GLN A 50 -8.31 1.46 2.13
CA GLN A 50 -9.27 2.35 2.77
C GLN A 50 -9.51 1.96 4.25
N ALA A 51 -9.68 0.67 4.53
CA ALA A 51 -9.87 0.18 5.89
C ALA A 51 -8.67 0.46 6.82
N LEU A 52 -7.46 0.51 6.26
CA LEU A 52 -6.24 0.88 6.96
C LEU A 52 -5.98 2.39 7.03
N GLY A 53 -6.84 3.22 6.44
CA GLY A 53 -6.63 4.67 6.33
C GLY A 53 -5.44 5.06 5.44
N LEU A 54 -4.91 4.13 4.65
CA LEU A 54 -3.80 4.38 3.73
C LEU A 54 -4.26 5.03 2.42
N TYR A 55 -5.52 4.81 2.05
CA TYR A 55 -6.09 5.40 0.85
C TYR A 55 -6.25 6.91 1.00
N ALA A 56 -5.69 7.66 0.06
CA ALA A 56 -5.78 9.13 0.01
C ALA A 56 -5.31 9.83 1.29
N VAL A 57 -4.36 9.25 2.05
CA VAL A 57 -3.90 9.77 3.35
C VAL A 57 -3.32 11.19 3.29
N ASN A 58 -2.95 11.66 2.09
CA ASN A 58 -2.41 12.99 1.84
C ASN A 58 -3.39 13.95 1.13
N ILE A 59 -4.65 13.56 0.94
CA ILE A 59 -5.67 14.38 0.27
C ILE A 59 -6.62 14.97 1.34
N PRO A 60 -6.65 16.30 1.51
CA PRO A 60 -7.58 16.98 2.43
C PRO A 60 -9.02 16.99 1.92
#